data_AF-A0A1B0CRF1-F1
#
_entry.id   AF-A0A1B0CRF1-F1
#
_cell.length_a   1.000
_cell.length_b   1.000
_cell.length_c   1.000
_cell.angle_alpha   90.00
_cell.angle_beta   90.00
_cell.angle_gamma   90.00
#
_symmetry.space_group_name_H-M   'P 1'
#
loop_
_entity.id
_entity.type
_entity.pdbx_description
1 polymer ?
#
loop_
_entity_poly.entity_id
_entity_poly.type
_entity_poly.pdbx_seq_one_letter_code
_entity_poly.pdbx_strand_id
1 'polypeptide(L)'
;MARLQPTVRNYVENRPRYTGYQFDKLFPDVLFPSDSSEHSRLRASQARDLLSRMLVVDPEHRISVDQALVHSYINVWYDESEVNAPAPGPYDHSVDEREHTVEQWKELIYQEVMEYEARSNNADTTDGNPR
;
A
#
# COMPACT_ATOMS: atom_id res chain seq x y z
N MET A 1 -22.80 -2.26 6.48
CA MET A 1 -23.24 -3.35 5.56
C MET A 1 -24.02 -2.86 4.33
N ALA A 2 -24.50 -1.62 4.29
CA ALA A 2 -25.31 -1.08 3.17
C ALA A 2 -24.58 -1.05 1.81
N ARG A 3 -23.25 -1.10 1.80
CA ARG A 3 -22.41 -1.07 0.58
C ARG A 3 -22.18 -2.43 -0.08
N LEU A 4 -22.47 -3.53 0.63
CA LEU A 4 -22.32 -4.85 0.05
C LEU A 4 -23.43 -5.11 -0.97
N GLN A 5 -23.09 -5.74 -2.10
CA GLN A 5 -24.10 -6.23 -3.05
C GLN A 5 -25.06 -7.20 -2.35
N PRO A 6 -26.34 -7.27 -2.76
CA PRO A 6 -27.35 -8.05 -2.04
C PRO A 6 -26.98 -9.51 -1.75
N THR A 7 -26.43 -10.22 -2.74
CA THR A 7 -26.02 -11.62 -2.60
C THR A 7 -24.87 -11.77 -1.61
N VAL A 8 -23.86 -10.89 -1.69
CA VAL A 8 -22.72 -10.87 -0.77
C VAL A 8 -23.17 -10.53 0.64
N ARG A 9 -24.05 -9.54 0.79
CA ARG A 9 -24.61 -9.13 2.07
C ARG A 9 -25.32 -10.29 2.76
N ASN A 10 -26.22 -10.97 2.06
CA ASN A 10 -26.97 -12.11 2.57
C ASN A 10 -26.02 -13.22 3.05
N TYR A 11 -25.00 -13.53 2.26
CA TYR A 11 -23.97 -14.50 2.64
C TYR A 11 -23.23 -14.11 3.92
N VAL A 12 -22.75 -12.86 4.02
CA VAL A 12 -21.99 -12.38 5.19
C VAL A 12 -22.87 -12.33 6.44
N GLU A 13 -24.12 -11.89 6.32
CA GLU A 13 -25.07 -11.79 7.43
C GLU A 13 -25.49 -13.16 8.00
N ASN A 14 -25.46 -14.20 7.17
CA ASN A 14 -25.78 -15.58 7.58
C ASN A 14 -24.58 -16.36 8.15
N ARG A 15 -23.38 -15.77 8.19
CA ARG A 15 -22.23 -16.38 8.88
C ARG A 15 -22.39 -16.31 10.40
N PRO A 16 -21.81 -17.26 11.15
CA PRO A 16 -21.74 -17.15 12.61
C PRO A 16 -21.16 -15.81 13.04
N ARG A 17 -21.76 -15.18 14.05
CA ARG A 17 -21.27 -13.92 14.59
C ARG A 17 -20.10 -14.20 15.52
N TYR A 18 -18.99 -13.53 15.27
CA TYR A 18 -17.80 -13.57 16.12
C TYR A 18 -17.63 -12.22 16.80
N THR A 19 -17.44 -12.24 18.12
CA THR A 19 -16.93 -11.06 18.83
C THR A 19 -15.44 -10.91 18.51
N GLY A 20 -15.02 -9.73 18.09
CA GLY A 20 -13.61 -9.44 17.86
C GLY A 20 -12.76 -9.62 19.12
N TYR A 21 -11.47 -9.85 18.94
CA TYR A 21 -10.50 -9.83 20.02
C TYR A 21 -9.89 -8.44 20.16
N GLN A 22 -9.49 -8.09 21.38
CA GLN A 22 -8.70 -6.89 21.63
C GLN A 22 -7.32 -7.02 20.97
N PHE A 23 -6.75 -5.91 20.52
CA PHE A 23 -5.46 -5.91 19.83
C PHE A 23 -4.30 -6.40 20.71
N ASP A 24 -4.37 -6.22 22.03
CA ASP A 24 -3.37 -6.77 22.96
C ASP A 24 -3.40 -8.30 23.03
N LYS A 25 -4.56 -8.91 22.73
CA LYS A 25 -4.69 -10.37 22.64
C LYS A 25 -4.26 -10.90 21.27
N LEU A 26 -4.51 -10.14 20.21
CA LEU A 26 -4.06 -10.48 18.85
C LEU A 26 -2.55 -10.32 18.69
N PHE A 27 -2.00 -9.26 19.27
CA PHE A 27 -0.59 -8.87 19.19
C PHE A 27 -0.03 -8.64 20.62
N PRO A 28 0.17 -9.71 21.41
CA PRO A 28 0.68 -9.59 22.77
C PRO A 28 2.13 -9.08 22.80
N ASP A 29 2.56 -8.50 23.93
CA ASP A 29 3.89 -7.88 24.09
C ASP A 29 5.05 -8.84 23.80
N VAL A 30 4.87 -10.15 24.02
CA VAL A 30 5.86 -11.19 23.72
C VAL A 30 6.23 -11.28 22.23
N LEU A 31 5.38 -10.78 21.33
CA LEU A 31 5.65 -10.74 19.89
C LEU A 31 6.50 -9.53 19.49
N PHE A 32 6.67 -8.57 20.39
CA PHE A 32 7.47 -7.37 20.12
C PHE A 32 8.85 -7.51 20.79
N PRO A 33 9.91 -6.96 20.15
CA PRO A 33 11.20 -6.85 20.79
C PRO A 33 11.08 -6.09 22.11
N SER A 34 11.81 -6.53 23.14
CA SER A 34 11.97 -5.77 24.38
C SER A 34 12.51 -4.38 24.05
N ASP A 35 11.96 -3.35 24.69
CA ASP A 35 12.36 -1.95 24.48
C ASP A 35 13.89 -1.81 24.54
N SER A 36 14.52 -1.61 23.37
CA SER A 36 15.95 -1.34 23.28
C SER A 36 16.20 0.14 23.56
N SER A 37 17.29 0.46 24.25
CA SER A 37 17.68 1.84 24.54
C SER A 37 17.98 2.66 23.27
N GLU A 38 18.24 2.00 22.14
CA GLU A 38 18.62 2.64 20.87
C GLU A 38 17.43 3.22 20.11
N HIS A 39 16.23 2.69 20.29
CA HIS A 39 15.02 3.17 19.62
C HIS A 39 13.92 3.52 20.63
N SER A 40 14.22 4.38 21.60
CA SER A 40 13.26 4.84 22.63
C SER A 40 11.93 5.41 22.05
N ARG A 41 11.93 5.82 20.78
CA ARG A 41 10.77 6.33 20.03
C ARG A 41 9.89 5.26 19.37
N LEU A 42 10.33 4.00 19.31
CA LEU A 42 9.58 2.89 18.70
C LEU A 42 9.13 1.94 19.81
N ARG A 43 7.86 2.04 20.20
CA ARG A 43 7.28 1.22 21.26
C ARG A 43 6.28 0.21 20.69
N ALA A 44 6.22 -0.96 21.32
CA ALA A 44 5.22 -2.00 21.02
C ALA A 44 3.78 -1.45 21.07
N SER A 45 3.50 -0.56 22.01
CA SER A 45 2.19 0.10 22.14
C SER A 45 1.82 0.95 20.92
N GLN A 46 2.78 1.68 20.35
CA GLN A 46 2.55 2.50 19.15
C GLN A 46 2.38 1.62 17.90
N ALA A 47 3.15 0.54 17.79
CA ALA A 47 2.99 -0.44 16.71
C ALA A 47 1.59 -1.06 16.74
N ARG A 48 1.14 -1.48 17.93
CA ARG A 48 -0.19 -2.06 18.14
C ARG A 48 -1.31 -1.05 17.88
N ASP A 49 -1.15 0.21 18.30
CA ASP A 49 -2.11 1.27 18.01
C ASP A 49 -2.27 1.46 16.49
N LEU A 50 -1.15 1.54 15.75
CA LEU A 50 -1.19 1.66 14.29
C LEU A 50 -1.92 0.47 13.65
N LEU A 51 -1.58 -0.76 14.06
CA LEU A 51 -2.26 -1.97 13.58
C LEU A 51 -3.76 -1.92 13.85
N SER A 52 -4.17 -1.39 15.00
CA SER A 52 -5.59 -1.25 15.35
C SER A 52 -6.37 -0.32 14.42
N ARG A 53 -5.69 0.70 13.90
CA ARG A 53 -6.26 1.68 12.97
C ARG A 53 -6.19 1.23 11.51
N MET A 54 -5.25 0.34 11.16
CA MET A 54 -5.09 -0.22 9.81
C MET A 54 -5.95 -1.47 9.58
N LEU A 55 -6.02 -2.38 10.56
CA LEU A 55 -6.75 -3.64 10.47
C LEU A 55 -8.24 -3.47 10.78
N VAL A 56 -8.85 -2.46 10.15
CA VAL A 56 -10.28 -2.14 10.25
C VAL A 56 -10.99 -2.65 9.01
N VAL A 57 -12.03 -3.47 9.21
CA VAL A 57 -12.80 -4.08 8.11
C VAL A 57 -13.54 -3.02 7.30
N ASP A 58 -14.12 -2.03 7.96
CA ASP A 58 -14.83 -0.94 7.30
C ASP A 58 -13.84 0.13 6.81
N PRO A 59 -13.72 0.36 5.48
CA PRO A 59 -12.77 1.32 4.95
C PRO A 59 -13.06 2.78 5.37
N GLU A 60 -14.30 3.14 5.75
CA GLU A 60 -14.60 4.51 6.22
C GLU A 60 -13.97 4.84 7.57
N HIS A 61 -13.72 3.80 8.37
CA HIS A 61 -13.14 3.92 9.69
C HIS A 61 -11.65 3.56 9.70
N ARG A 62 -11.12 3.05 8.58
CA ARG A 62 -9.71 2.72 8.43
C ARG A 62 -8.89 4.00 8.27
N ILE A 63 -7.74 4.05 8.92
CA ILE A 63 -6.79 5.15 8.79
C ILE A 63 -6.40 5.39 7.33
N SER A 64 -6.30 6.65 6.90
CA SER A 64 -5.80 6.99 5.57
C SER A 64 -4.28 6.82 5.48
N VAL A 65 -3.74 6.81 4.25
CA VAL A 65 -2.30 6.78 4.02
C VAL A 65 -1.61 7.96 4.70
N ASP A 66 -2.11 9.18 4.48
CA ASP A 66 -1.53 10.41 5.07
C ASP A 66 -1.54 10.36 6.60
N GLN A 67 -2.63 9.89 7.20
CA GLN A 67 -2.74 9.73 8.64
C GLN A 67 -1.78 8.68 9.19
N ALA A 68 -1.53 7.61 8.43
CA ALA A 68 -0.58 6.56 8.80
C ALA A 68 0.88 7.06 8.71
N LEU A 69 1.20 7.89 7.72
CA LEU A 69 2.54 8.48 7.55
C LEU A 69 2.91 9.39 8.74
N VAL A 70 1.95 10.17 9.25
CA VAL A 70 2.17 11.04 10.43
C VAL A 70 1.99 10.30 11.77
N HIS A 71 1.68 9.00 11.75
CA HIS A 71 1.53 8.22 12.97
C HIS A 71 2.85 8.12 13.73
N SER A 72 2.83 8.21 15.07
CA SER A 72 4.05 8.28 15.90
C SER A 72 5.04 7.13 15.68
N TYR A 73 4.54 5.98 15.23
CA TYR A 73 5.35 4.80 14.89
C TYR A 73 6.09 4.91 13.54
N ILE A 74 5.51 5.59 12.55
CA ILE A 74 6.07 5.73 11.19
C ILE A 74 6.81 7.06 11.02
N ASN A 75 6.31 8.11 11.64
CA ASN A 75 6.78 9.49 11.47
C ASN A 75 8.26 9.71 11.84
N VAL A 76 8.91 8.74 12.50
CA VAL A 76 10.36 8.78 12.74
C VAL A 76 11.18 8.70 11.45
N TRP A 77 10.58 8.21 10.37
CA TRP A 77 11.16 8.07 9.02
C TRP A 77 10.54 9.05 8.02
N TYR A 78 9.77 10.04 8.49
CA TYR A 78 9.12 10.98 7.58
C TYR A 78 10.15 11.89 6.92
N ASP A 79 10.22 11.82 5.60
CA ASP A 79 10.93 12.78 4.74
C ASP A 79 9.92 13.37 3.75
N GLU A 80 9.80 14.71 3.76
CA GLU A 80 8.88 15.43 2.88
C GLU A 80 9.18 15.21 1.39
N SER A 81 10.46 15.06 1.05
CA SER A 81 10.89 14.84 -0.34
C SER A 81 10.55 13.45 -0.85
N GLU A 82 10.52 12.44 0.04
CA GLU A 82 10.09 11.08 -0.31
C GLU A 82 8.57 10.96 -0.33
N VAL A 83 7.88 11.57 0.64
CA VAL A 83 6.41 11.48 0.79
C VAL A 83 5.68 12.26 -0.30
N ASN A 84 6.14 13.48 -0.60
CA ASN A 84 5.49 14.37 -1.57
C ASN A 84 6.21 14.39 -2.92
N ALA A 85 6.97 13.34 -3.23
CA ALA A 85 7.59 13.17 -4.54
C ALA A 85 6.51 13.24 -5.65
N PRO A 86 6.76 13.94 -6.76
CA PRO A 86 5.79 14.04 -7.84
C PRO A 86 5.54 12.65 -8.43
N ALA A 87 4.27 12.36 -8.74
CA ALA A 87 3.93 11.14 -9.46
C ALA A 87 4.66 11.12 -10.82
N PRO A 88 5.17 9.94 -11.26
CA PRO A 88 5.91 9.83 -12.52
C PRO A 88 5.08 10.23 -13.75
N GLY A 89 3.75 10.20 -13.63
CA GLY A 89 2.79 10.71 -14.60
C GLY A 89 1.37 10.37 -14.17
N PRO A 90 0.35 10.98 -14.80
CA PRO A 90 -1.03 10.52 -14.63
C PRO A 90 -1.13 9.09 -15.17
N TYR A 91 -1.68 8.20 -14.37
CA TYR A 91 -1.95 6.82 -14.80
C TYR A 91 -3.07 6.82 -15.85
N ASP A 92 -2.81 6.22 -17.01
CA ASP A 92 -3.77 6.11 -18.10
C ASP A 92 -4.61 4.83 -17.96
N HIS A 93 -5.79 4.96 -17.34
CA HIS A 93 -6.75 3.87 -17.17
C HIS A 93 -7.34 3.37 -18.50
N SER A 94 -7.15 4.10 -19.61
CA SER A 94 -7.83 3.78 -20.87
C SER A 94 -7.42 2.44 -21.48
N VAL A 95 -6.25 1.92 -21.10
CA VAL A 95 -5.76 0.60 -21.48
C VAL A 95 -6.48 -0.52 -20.72
N ASP A 96 -6.74 -0.32 -19.43
CA ASP A 96 -7.33 -1.36 -18.55
C ASP A 96 -8.87 -1.36 -18.57
N GLU A 97 -9.49 -0.22 -18.87
CA GLU A 97 -10.95 -0.12 -19.02
C GLU A 97 -11.45 -0.70 -20.35
N ARG A 98 -10.55 -0.97 -21.30
CA ARG A 98 -10.88 -1.55 -22.59
C ARG A 98 -10.67 -3.07 -22.56
N GLU A 99 -11.68 -3.81 -22.99
CA GLU A 99 -11.51 -5.22 -23.26
C GLU A 99 -10.64 -5.40 -24.53
N HIS A 100 -9.47 -6.01 -24.34
CA HIS A 100 -8.55 -6.36 -25.42
C HIS A 100 -8.53 -7.89 -25.63
N THR A 101 -8.42 -8.34 -26.88
CA THR A 101 -8.16 -9.76 -27.18
C THR A 101 -6.75 -10.14 -26.76
N VAL A 102 -6.46 -11.44 -26.70
CA VAL A 102 -5.12 -11.94 -26.37
C VAL A 102 -4.08 -11.41 -27.37
N GLU A 103 -4.42 -11.34 -28.66
CA GLU A 103 -3.55 -10.82 -29.71
C GLU A 103 -3.27 -9.33 -29.53
N GLN A 104 -4.29 -8.54 -29.15
CA GLN A 104 -4.14 -7.11 -28.88
C GLN A 104 -3.28 -6.87 -27.64
N TRP A 105 -3.49 -7.63 -26.56
CA TRP A 105 -2.61 -7.59 -25.38
C TRP A 105 -1.17 -7.94 -25.73
N LYS A 106 -0.96 -8.97 -26.54
CA LYS A 106 0.37 -9.37 -27.00
C LYS A 106 1.07 -8.23 -27.74
N GLU A 107 0.36 -7.51 -28.59
CA GLU A 107 0.90 -6.37 -29.32
C GLU A 107 1.21 -5.20 -28.39
N LEU A 108 0.27 -4.80 -27.51
CA LEU A 108 0.46 -3.70 -26.55
C LEU A 108 1.66 -3.95 -25.63
N ILE A 109 1.76 -5.15 -25.06
CA ILE A 109 2.87 -5.53 -24.18
C ILE A 109 4.19 -5.54 -24.96
N TYR A 110 4.19 -6.07 -26.19
CA TYR A 110 5.39 -6.08 -27.02
C TYR A 110 5.87 -4.66 -27.35
N GLN A 111 4.94 -3.76 -27.69
CA GLN A 111 5.27 -2.34 -27.94
C GLN A 111 5.87 -1.67 -26.71
N GLU A 112 5.28 -1.87 -25.52
CA GLU A 112 5.82 -1.31 -24.26
C GLU A 112 7.25 -1.84 -23.96
N VAL A 113 7.52 -3.12 -24.19
CA VAL A 113 8.87 -3.69 -24.03
C VAL A 113 9.86 -3.03 -24.98
N MET A 114 9.51 -2.88 -26.26
CA MET A 114 10.37 -2.24 -27.25
C MET A 114 10.63 -0.76 -26.92
N GLU A 115 9.60 -0.03 -26.48
CA GLU A 115 9.74 1.36 -26.04
C GLU A 115 10.63 1.48 -24.80
N TYR A 116 10.47 0.59 -23.83
CA TYR A 116 11.30 0.54 -22.64
C TYR A 116 12.78 0.29 -22.99
N GLU A 117 13.07 -0.69 -23.86
CA GLU A 117 14.43 -0.94 -24.35
C GLU A 117 15.02 0.28 -25.08
N ALA A 118 14.23 0.96 -25.91
CA ALA A 118 14.68 2.17 -26.60
C ALA A 118 14.99 3.32 -25.62
N ARG A 119 14.15 3.53 -24.60
CA ARG A 119 14.37 4.53 -23.54
C ARG A 119 15.62 4.18 -22.71
N SER A 120 15.81 2.91 -22.37
CA SER A 120 16.98 2.42 -21.63
C SER A 120 18.27 2.61 -22.41
N ASN A 121 18.29 2.28 -23.70
CA ASN A 121 19.48 2.43 -24.55
C ASN A 121 19.88 3.90 -24.77
N ASN A 122 18.89 4.81 -24.82
CA ASN A 122 19.14 6.25 -24.94
C ASN A 122 19.63 6.88 -23.62
N ALA A 123 19.23 6.36 -22.46
CA ALA A 123 19.72 6.83 -21.16
C ALA A 123 21.20 6.50 -20.94
N ASP A 124 21.65 5.33 -21.43
CA ASP A 124 23.03 4.85 -21.30
C ASP A 124 24.04 5.62 -22.18
N THR A 125 23.56 6.38 -23.18
CA THR A 125 24.43 7.17 -24.08
C THR A 125 24.72 8.58 -23.58
N THR A 126 24.01 9.08 -22.56
CA THR A 126 24.13 10.47 -22.07
C THR A 126 24.99 10.65 -20.82
N ASP A 127 25.45 9.59 -20.15
CA ASP A 127 26.32 9.68 -18.95
C ASP A 127 27.82 9.40 -19.25
N GLY A 128 28.20 9.46 -20.53
CA GLY A 128 29.58 9.34 -20.98
C GLY A 128 30.28 10.71 -21.11
N ASN A 129 30.50 11.43 -20.01
CA ASN A 129 31.44 12.57 -20.04
C ASN A 129 32.87 12.09 -19.72
N PRO A 130 33.81 12.10 -20.69
CA PRO A 130 35.20 11.74 -20.43
C PRO A 130 35.88 12.79 -19.54
N ARG A 131 36.75 12.29 -18.65
CA ARG A 131 37.67 13.08 -17.80
C ARG A 131 38.55 14.03 -18.60
#